data_AF-A0A4Y2NET4-F1
#
_entry.id   AF-A0A4Y2NET4-F1
#
_cell.length_a   1.000
_cell.length_b   1.000
_cell.length_c   1.000
_cell.angle_alpha   90.00
_cell.angle_beta   90.00
_cell.angle_gamma   90.00
#
_symmetry.space_group_name_H-M   'P 1'
#
loop_
_entity.id
_entity.type
_entity.pdbx_description
1 polymer ?
#
loop_
_entity_poly.entity_id
_entity_poly.type
_entity_poly.pdbx_seq_one_letter_code
_entity_poly.pdbx_strand_id
1 'polypeptide(L)'
;MTFVQWNCRGLKNKKIWLKVPPFSFSEFWIFQETFFKHEDHFFCSSKILFYLDRQDRPGGGLITGFPKTASGRIIPTNFSHHANQEILAVEIFYKGLNFILINLYAPQGFNIESAKQFFDSFSVPVFIFGDFNLHHPLWGSDKSSPLSNDFAEWLQNSSFVLLNTSNTTYATHTGSASLLDLSICSASISHGVDCYVSDSNFESDHCPVIITWSKLEHISKKMKTIDWNRTMNQSANVLTTETNLNVLTRAKSRK
;
A
#
# COMPACT_ATOMS: atom_id res chain seq x y z
N MET A 1 10.49 4.16 7.41
CA MET A 1 10.95 3.04 6.57
C MET A 1 10.42 3.25 5.17
N THR A 2 11.15 2.83 4.13
CA THR A 2 10.72 2.98 2.73
C THR A 2 10.61 1.62 2.04
N PHE A 3 9.49 1.38 1.38
CA PHE A 3 9.19 0.14 0.64
C PHE A 3 8.88 0.51 -0.81
N VAL A 4 9.33 -0.31 -1.76
CA VAL A 4 8.87 -0.24 -3.15
C VAL A 4 8.31 -1.60 -3.56
N GLN A 5 7.05 -1.60 -3.95
CA GLN A 5 6.38 -2.71 -4.60
C GLN A 5 6.44 -2.51 -6.13
N TRP A 6 6.72 -3.57 -6.89
CA TRP A 6 6.71 -3.49 -8.34
C TRP A 6 6.51 -4.86 -9.01
N ASN A 7 5.44 -5.00 -9.79
CA ASN A 7 5.38 -6.03 -10.81
C ASN A 7 6.36 -5.65 -11.92
N CYS A 8 7.53 -6.30 -11.91
CA CYS A 8 8.64 -5.91 -12.76
C CYS A 8 8.59 -6.57 -14.14
N ARG A 9 7.69 -7.54 -14.36
CA ARG A 9 7.54 -8.30 -15.62
C ARG A 9 8.89 -8.72 -16.22
N GLY A 10 9.68 -9.41 -15.43
CA GLY A 10 11.03 -9.87 -15.73
C GLY A 10 12.11 -8.87 -15.32
N LEU A 11 12.94 -9.26 -14.34
CA LEU A 11 13.94 -8.37 -13.74
C LEU A 11 15.31 -8.41 -14.44
N LYS A 12 15.63 -9.49 -15.17
CA LYS A 12 16.99 -9.76 -15.69
C LYS A 12 17.58 -8.60 -16.48
N ASN A 13 16.81 -8.01 -17.38
CA ASN A 13 17.24 -6.92 -18.26
C ASN A 13 17.01 -5.54 -17.64
N LYS A 14 16.38 -5.47 -16.47
CA LYS A 14 15.94 -4.24 -15.79
C LYS A 14 16.81 -3.89 -14.57
N LYS A 15 17.92 -4.62 -14.35
CA LYS A 15 18.80 -4.43 -13.18
C LYS A 15 19.41 -3.02 -13.08
N ILE A 16 19.54 -2.31 -14.20
CA ILE A 16 20.05 -0.93 -14.19
C ILE A 16 19.13 0.01 -13.41
N TRP A 17 17.81 -0.20 -13.50
CA TRP A 17 16.81 0.60 -12.80
C TRP A 17 16.91 0.49 -11.28
N LEU A 18 17.40 -0.65 -10.77
CA LEU A 18 17.60 -0.86 -9.33
C LEU A 18 18.68 0.07 -8.72
N LYS A 19 19.49 0.73 -9.56
CA LYS A 19 20.51 1.69 -9.14
C LYS A 19 20.01 3.14 -9.07
N VAL A 20 18.77 3.40 -9.47
CA VAL A 20 18.17 4.74 -9.45
C VAL A 20 16.89 4.77 -8.60
N PRO A 21 16.40 5.95 -8.20
CA PRO A 21 15.15 6.07 -7.46
C PRO A 21 13.95 5.58 -8.29
N PRO A 22 12.91 5.02 -7.65
CA PRO A 22 12.75 4.86 -6.20
C PRO A 22 13.52 3.67 -5.62
N PHE A 23 14.03 2.77 -6.46
CA PHE A 23 14.61 1.49 -6.01
C PHE A 23 15.88 1.67 -5.17
N SER A 24 16.78 2.57 -5.57
CA SER A 24 18.04 2.81 -4.87
C SER A 24 17.88 3.37 -3.46
N PHE A 25 16.79 4.09 -3.20
CA PHE A 25 16.50 4.71 -1.90
C PHE A 25 15.55 3.89 -1.03
N SER A 26 14.89 2.88 -1.60
CA SER A 26 13.96 2.03 -0.87
C SER A 26 14.74 1.04 0.01
N GLU A 27 14.41 0.98 1.29
CA GLU A 27 15.00 0.01 2.23
C GLU A 27 14.52 -1.40 1.91
N PHE A 28 13.26 -1.54 1.51
CA PHE A 28 12.62 -2.81 1.20
C PHE A 28 12.18 -2.87 -0.27
N TRP A 29 12.40 -4.01 -0.91
CA TRP A 29 11.96 -4.32 -2.28
C TRP A 29 10.93 -5.44 -2.24
N ILE A 30 9.81 -5.26 -2.92
CA ILE A 30 8.73 -6.24 -2.98
C ILE A 30 8.33 -6.41 -4.44
N PHE A 31 8.99 -7.35 -5.13
CA PHE A 31 8.85 -7.51 -6.57
C PHE A 31 8.03 -8.74 -6.93
N GLN A 32 7.16 -8.58 -7.92
CA GLN A 32 6.38 -9.63 -8.56
C GLN A 32 6.88 -9.87 -9.98
N GLU A 33 6.56 -11.05 -10.53
CA GLU A 33 6.92 -11.46 -11.89
C GLU A 33 8.41 -11.28 -12.20
N THR A 34 9.28 -11.74 -11.30
CA THR A 34 10.73 -11.53 -11.46
C THR A 34 11.32 -12.37 -12.59
N PHE A 35 10.65 -13.47 -12.96
CA PHE A 35 11.05 -14.45 -13.98
C PHE A 35 12.43 -15.07 -13.75
N PHE A 36 12.89 -15.09 -12.49
CA PHE A 36 14.05 -15.88 -12.12
C PHE A 36 13.68 -17.35 -12.00
N LYS A 37 14.56 -18.18 -12.54
CA LYS A 37 14.60 -19.62 -12.35
C LYS A 37 15.52 -19.94 -11.18
N HIS A 38 15.44 -21.16 -10.65
CA HIS A 38 16.33 -21.63 -9.58
C HIS A 38 17.83 -21.46 -9.88
N GLU A 39 18.23 -21.62 -11.14
CA GLU A 39 19.60 -21.46 -11.62
C GLU A 39 20.05 -19.99 -11.74
N ASP A 40 19.11 -19.05 -11.69
CA ASP A 40 19.43 -17.63 -11.82
C ASP A 40 19.96 -17.08 -10.50
N HIS A 41 21.27 -16.82 -10.46
CA HIS A 41 21.88 -16.13 -9.34
C HIS A 41 21.63 -14.62 -9.45
N PHE A 42 20.66 -14.11 -8.68
CA PHE A 42 20.48 -12.68 -8.48
C PHE A 42 21.08 -12.25 -7.14
N PHE A 43 22.16 -11.48 -7.20
CA PHE A 43 22.82 -10.94 -6.02
C PHE A 43 22.62 -9.43 -5.90
N CYS A 44 22.28 -8.98 -4.70
CA CYS A 44 22.24 -7.57 -4.34
C CYS A 44 23.23 -7.33 -3.19
N SER A 45 24.25 -6.51 -3.42
CA SER A 45 25.28 -6.26 -2.40
C SER A 45 24.74 -5.53 -1.17
N SER A 46 23.66 -4.76 -1.31
CA SER A 46 23.09 -3.93 -0.25
C SER A 46 21.93 -4.58 0.51
N LYS A 47 21.38 -5.72 0.04
CA LYS A 47 20.17 -6.33 0.60
C LYS A 47 20.29 -7.83 0.78
N ILE A 48 19.56 -8.36 1.76
CA ILE A 48 19.24 -9.80 1.85
C ILE A 48 17.98 -10.01 1.01
N LEU A 49 17.95 -11.09 0.23
CA LEU A 49 16.84 -11.41 -0.67
C LEU A 49 16.25 -12.77 -0.30
N PHE A 50 14.95 -12.80 -0.10
CA PHE A 50 14.15 -14.03 -0.14
C PHE A 50 13.37 -14.06 -1.43
N TYR A 51 13.29 -15.23 -2.05
CA TYR A 51 12.62 -15.42 -3.32
C TYR A 51 11.76 -16.67 -3.31
N LEU A 52 10.73 -16.63 -4.13
CA LEU A 52 9.91 -17.77 -4.50
C LEU A 52 9.99 -17.88 -6.02
N ASP A 53 10.38 -19.04 -6.54
CA ASP A 53 10.46 -19.32 -7.97
C ASP A 53 9.43 -20.37 -8.39
N ARG A 54 8.93 -20.28 -9.64
CA ARG A 54 8.07 -21.30 -10.24
C ARG A 54 8.91 -22.27 -11.04
N GLN A 55 8.80 -23.56 -10.74
CA GLN A 55 9.50 -24.64 -11.45
C GLN A 55 8.75 -25.08 -12.72
N ASP A 56 7.41 -25.07 -12.68
CA ASP A 56 6.60 -25.84 -13.64
C ASP A 56 5.95 -25.01 -14.76
N ARG A 57 6.09 -23.68 -14.76
CA ARG A 57 5.50 -22.82 -15.80
C ARG A 57 6.28 -21.53 -16.04
N PRO A 58 6.21 -20.95 -17.26
CA PRO A 58 6.77 -19.64 -17.52
C PRO A 58 6.04 -18.56 -16.72
N GLY A 59 6.79 -17.53 -16.30
CA GLY A 59 6.26 -16.37 -15.59
C GLY A 59 6.18 -16.52 -14.07
N GLY A 60 5.77 -15.45 -13.38
CA GLY A 60 5.70 -15.39 -11.92
C GLY A 60 7.05 -15.18 -11.23
N GLY A 61 7.14 -15.62 -9.99
CA GLY A 61 8.31 -15.48 -9.14
C GLY A 61 8.31 -14.18 -8.35
N LEU A 62 8.59 -14.29 -7.05
CA LEU A 62 8.55 -13.19 -6.09
C LEU A 62 9.95 -12.92 -5.51
N ILE A 63 10.27 -11.65 -5.25
CA ILE A 63 11.41 -11.26 -4.42
C ILE A 63 10.95 -10.33 -3.31
N THR A 64 11.34 -10.65 -2.08
CA THR A 64 11.32 -9.73 -0.94
C THR A 64 12.76 -9.43 -0.54
N GLY A 65 13.21 -8.20 -0.81
CA GLY A 65 14.54 -7.70 -0.44
C GLY A 65 14.48 -6.77 0.76
N PHE A 66 15.40 -6.92 1.71
CA PHE A 66 15.45 -6.09 2.92
C PHE A 66 16.88 -5.72 3.31
N PRO A 67 17.11 -4.68 4.14
CA PRO A 67 18.45 -4.24 4.51
C PRO A 67 19.24 -5.32 5.23
N LYS A 68 20.55 -5.41 4.98
CA LYS A 68 21.44 -6.35 5.70
C LYS A 68 21.49 -6.14 7.22
N THR A 69 21.10 -4.96 7.69
CA THR A 69 20.97 -4.61 9.10
C THR A 69 19.66 -5.09 9.73
N ALA A 70 18.74 -5.66 8.96
CA ALA A 70 17.51 -6.27 9.46
C ALA A 70 17.70 -7.79 9.58
N SER A 71 16.89 -8.41 10.45
CA SER A 71 16.74 -9.86 10.48
C SER A 71 15.42 -10.23 9.83
N GLY A 72 15.42 -11.30 9.01
CA GLY A 72 14.24 -11.76 8.31
C GLY A 72 14.12 -13.28 8.35
N ARG A 73 12.88 -13.79 8.42
CA ARG A 73 12.58 -15.22 8.33
C ARG A 73 11.34 -15.44 7.47
N ILE A 74 11.42 -16.38 6.53
CA ILE A 74 10.25 -16.82 5.76
C ILE A 74 9.27 -17.50 6.70
N ILE A 75 8.01 -17.10 6.64
CA ILE A 75 6.92 -17.78 7.33
C ILE A 75 6.40 -18.88 6.40
N PRO A 76 6.45 -20.17 6.80
CA PRO A 76 5.92 -21.24 5.99
C PRO A 76 4.43 -21.05 5.73
N THR A 77 4.02 -21.27 4.49
CA THR A 77 2.63 -21.16 4.07
C THR A 77 2.19 -22.45 3.41
N ASN A 78 0.97 -22.91 3.72
CA ASN A 78 0.37 -24.07 3.06
C ASN A 78 -0.41 -23.69 1.79
N PHE A 79 -0.10 -22.55 1.18
CA PHE A 79 -0.67 -22.19 -0.12
C PHE A 79 -0.16 -23.19 -1.14
N SER A 80 -1.07 -24.00 -1.70
CA SER A 80 -0.70 -24.98 -2.71
C SER A 80 0.04 -24.29 -3.85
N HIS A 81 1.25 -24.73 -4.18
CA HIS A 81 2.03 -24.21 -5.32
C HIS A 81 1.31 -24.44 -6.68
N HIS A 82 0.26 -25.26 -6.70
CA HIS A 82 -0.66 -25.45 -7.82
C HIS A 82 -1.78 -24.39 -7.89
N ALA A 83 -1.91 -23.52 -6.88
CA ALA A 83 -2.85 -22.42 -6.89
C ALA A 83 -2.41 -21.37 -7.90
N ASN A 84 -3.36 -20.69 -8.53
CA ASN A 84 -3.12 -19.59 -9.46
C ASN A 84 -2.51 -18.33 -8.79
N GLN A 85 -1.83 -18.46 -7.65
CA GLN A 85 -1.42 -17.40 -6.75
C GLN A 85 -0.08 -17.77 -6.09
N GLU A 86 0.80 -16.79 -5.97
CA GLU A 86 2.06 -16.89 -5.24
C GLU A 86 2.00 -15.95 -4.04
N ILE A 87 2.43 -16.45 -2.87
CA ILE A 87 2.52 -15.66 -1.65
C ILE A 87 3.85 -15.97 -0.97
N LEU A 88 4.64 -14.93 -0.72
CA LEU A 88 5.87 -14.99 0.07
C LEU A 88 5.71 -14.10 1.30
N ALA A 89 5.52 -14.73 2.46
CA ALA A 89 5.42 -14.06 3.74
C ALA A 89 6.77 -14.08 4.48
N VAL A 90 7.19 -12.91 4.98
CA VAL A 90 8.47 -12.72 5.65
C VAL A 90 8.24 -11.93 6.94
N GLU A 91 8.63 -12.51 8.07
CA GLU A 91 8.75 -11.79 9.34
C GLU A 91 10.04 -10.98 9.34
N ILE A 92 9.95 -9.69 9.64
CA ILE A 92 11.07 -8.75 9.65
C ILE A 92 11.22 -8.10 11.02
N PHE A 93 12.44 -8.15 11.55
CA PHE A 93 12.87 -7.32 12.66
C PHE A 93 13.83 -6.22 12.15
N TYR A 94 13.39 -4.96 12.23
CA TYR A 94 14.18 -3.82 11.77
C TYR A 94 13.92 -2.56 12.60
N LYS A 95 15.00 -1.85 12.99
CA LYS A 95 14.94 -0.62 13.82
C LYS A 95 14.08 -0.77 15.08
N GLY A 96 14.13 -1.94 15.72
CA GLY A 96 13.39 -2.24 16.95
C GLY A 96 11.89 -2.53 16.75
N LEU A 97 11.44 -2.71 15.50
CA LEU A 97 10.08 -3.08 15.17
C LEU A 97 10.05 -4.51 14.61
N ASN A 98 9.04 -5.28 15.01
CA ASN A 98 8.68 -6.56 14.40
C ASN A 98 7.43 -6.36 13.54
N PHE A 99 7.44 -6.82 12.29
CA PHE A 99 6.32 -6.74 11.37
C PHE A 99 6.41 -7.81 10.28
N ILE A 100 5.29 -8.08 9.61
CA ILE A 100 5.22 -9.04 8.51
C ILE A 100 5.16 -8.28 7.18
N LEU A 101 5.91 -8.77 6.19
CA LEU A 101 5.78 -8.41 4.79
C LEU A 101 5.21 -9.58 4.01
N ILE A 102 4.11 -9.37 3.33
CA ILE A 102 3.48 -10.35 2.43
C ILE A 102 3.61 -9.84 1.01
N ASN A 103 4.31 -10.58 0.16
CA ASN A 103 4.43 -10.34 -1.28
C ASN A 103 3.51 -11.31 -2.02
N LEU A 104 2.65 -10.81 -2.90
CA LEU A 104 1.60 -11.57 -3.55
C LEU A 104 1.60 -11.35 -5.07
N TYR A 105 1.35 -12.41 -5.83
CA TYR A 105 1.04 -12.31 -7.25
C TYR A 105 -0.07 -13.30 -7.63
N ALA A 106 -1.15 -12.80 -8.20
CA ALA A 106 -2.33 -13.58 -8.57
C ALA A 106 -2.75 -13.29 -10.02
N PRO A 107 -2.18 -13.96 -11.04
CA PRO A 107 -2.45 -13.66 -12.46
C PRO A 107 -3.90 -13.82 -12.91
N GLN A 108 -4.72 -14.58 -12.17
CA GLN A 108 -6.12 -14.86 -12.52
C GLN A 108 -7.12 -14.26 -11.51
N GLY A 109 -6.67 -13.31 -10.71
CA GLY A 109 -7.43 -12.78 -9.59
C GLY A 109 -7.12 -13.51 -8.29
N PHE A 110 -6.93 -12.73 -7.23
CA PHE A 110 -6.66 -13.25 -5.90
C PHE A 110 -7.92 -13.81 -5.22
N ASN A 111 -7.79 -14.92 -4.51
CA ASN A 111 -8.89 -15.57 -3.79
C ASN A 111 -8.62 -15.46 -2.30
N ILE A 112 -9.27 -14.48 -1.67
CA ILE A 112 -9.08 -14.18 -0.26
C ILE A 112 -9.47 -15.32 0.68
N GLU A 113 -10.43 -16.17 0.31
CA GLU A 113 -10.89 -17.27 1.15
C GLU A 113 -9.75 -18.25 1.50
N SER A 114 -8.82 -18.42 0.55
CA SER A 114 -7.64 -19.28 0.73
C SER A 114 -6.60 -18.72 1.71
N ALA A 115 -6.63 -17.42 2.01
CA ALA A 115 -5.57 -16.72 2.73
C ALA A 115 -6.04 -15.87 3.91
N LYS A 116 -7.33 -15.57 4.04
CA LYS A 116 -7.85 -14.69 5.09
C LYS A 116 -7.46 -15.14 6.49
N GLN A 117 -7.61 -16.43 6.79
CA GLN A 117 -7.23 -16.99 8.10
C GLN A 117 -5.73 -16.79 8.39
N PHE A 118 -4.88 -16.90 7.35
CA PHE A 118 -3.45 -16.67 7.49
C PHE A 118 -3.16 -15.19 7.72
N PHE A 119 -3.74 -14.29 6.93
CA PHE A 119 -3.58 -12.84 7.10
C PHE A 119 -4.07 -12.35 8.46
N ASP A 120 -5.19 -12.87 8.94
CA ASP A 120 -5.82 -12.49 10.20
C ASP A 120 -5.15 -13.14 11.43
N SER A 121 -4.23 -14.10 11.22
CA SER A 121 -3.54 -14.82 12.32
C SER A 121 -2.43 -14.03 13.00
N PHE A 122 -1.96 -12.94 12.39
CA PHE A 122 -0.80 -12.19 12.88
C PHE A 122 -1.17 -11.19 13.97
N SER A 123 -0.41 -11.21 15.06
CA SER A 123 -0.54 -10.27 16.19
C SER A 123 0.38 -9.04 16.10
N VAL A 124 1.25 -9.00 15.08
CA VAL A 124 2.15 -7.87 14.80
C VAL A 124 1.67 -7.13 13.55
N PRO A 125 2.10 -5.87 13.31
CA PRO A 125 1.73 -5.16 12.09
C PRO A 125 2.12 -5.91 10.83
N VAL A 126 1.25 -5.86 9.83
CA VAL A 126 1.40 -6.56 8.55
C VAL A 126 1.30 -5.54 7.42
N PHE A 127 2.16 -5.69 6.42
CA PHE A 127 1.97 -5.11 5.09
C PHE A 127 1.70 -6.23 4.09
N ILE A 128 0.74 -6.00 3.21
CA ILE A 128 0.40 -6.88 2.10
C ILE A 128 0.56 -6.09 0.81
N PHE A 129 1.41 -6.60 -0.05
CA PHE A 129 1.85 -5.97 -1.28
C PHE A 129 1.71 -6.97 -2.40
N GLY A 130 1.16 -6.58 -3.53
CA GLY A 130 1.15 -7.45 -4.69
C GLY A 130 0.34 -6.96 -5.87
N ASP A 131 0.46 -7.71 -6.96
CA ASP A 131 -0.46 -7.62 -8.09
C ASP A 131 -1.58 -8.67 -7.88
N PHE A 132 -2.76 -8.15 -7.57
CA PHE A 132 -3.93 -8.96 -7.23
C PHE A 132 -4.74 -9.38 -8.46
N ASN A 133 -4.54 -8.72 -9.61
CA ASN A 133 -5.44 -8.76 -10.77
C ASN A 133 -6.93 -8.72 -10.40
N LEU A 134 -7.29 -7.85 -9.44
CA LEU A 134 -8.67 -7.62 -9.04
C LEU A 134 -9.13 -6.24 -9.49
N HIS A 135 -10.37 -6.19 -9.97
CA HIS A 135 -11.05 -4.97 -10.40
C HIS A 135 -12.21 -4.73 -9.44
N HIS A 136 -12.31 -3.56 -8.80
CA HIS A 136 -13.47 -3.21 -7.98
C HIS A 136 -13.65 -1.68 -7.86
N PRO A 137 -14.91 -1.16 -7.72
CA PRO A 137 -15.16 0.27 -7.51
C PRO A 137 -14.47 0.88 -6.28
N LEU A 138 -14.21 0.07 -5.25
CA LEU A 138 -13.50 0.51 -4.03
C LEU A 138 -12.12 1.11 -4.31
N TRP A 139 -11.47 0.69 -5.39
CA TRP A 139 -10.19 1.23 -5.85
C TRP A 139 -10.25 1.75 -7.29
N GLY A 140 -11.44 2.23 -7.70
CA GLY A 140 -11.58 3.05 -8.92
C GLY A 140 -11.81 2.29 -10.23
N SER A 141 -12.18 1.01 -10.19
CA SER A 141 -12.59 0.25 -11.38
C SER A 141 -14.10 0.37 -11.64
N ASP A 142 -14.51 0.39 -12.90
CA ASP A 142 -15.91 0.28 -13.35
C ASP A 142 -16.44 -1.16 -13.34
N LYS A 143 -15.53 -2.13 -13.26
CA LYS A 143 -15.82 -3.56 -13.21
C LYS A 143 -15.63 -4.12 -11.81
N SER A 144 -16.36 -5.19 -11.53
CA SER A 144 -16.12 -6.11 -10.42
C SER A 144 -16.33 -7.58 -10.84
N SER A 145 -15.77 -8.48 -10.04
CA SER A 145 -15.92 -9.93 -10.11
C SER A 145 -16.26 -10.51 -8.72
N PRO A 146 -16.75 -11.76 -8.63
CA PRO A 146 -16.96 -12.42 -7.34
C PRO A 146 -15.72 -12.38 -6.44
N LEU A 147 -14.55 -12.73 -6.98
CA LEU A 147 -13.28 -12.66 -6.25
C LEU A 147 -12.98 -11.26 -5.70
N SER A 148 -13.26 -10.22 -6.48
CA SER A 148 -13.04 -8.84 -6.04
C SER A 148 -14.07 -8.39 -4.98
N ASN A 149 -15.30 -8.90 -5.04
CA ASN A 149 -16.35 -8.58 -4.08
C ASN A 149 -16.03 -9.25 -2.73
N ASP A 150 -15.63 -10.53 -2.75
CA ASP A 150 -15.21 -11.26 -1.55
C ASP A 150 -13.99 -10.57 -0.90
N PHE A 151 -13.04 -10.13 -1.72
CA PHE A 151 -11.88 -9.38 -1.24
C PHE A 151 -12.27 -8.02 -0.62
N ALA A 152 -13.18 -7.29 -1.26
CA ALA A 152 -13.67 -6.02 -0.75
C ALA A 152 -14.46 -6.20 0.57
N GLU A 153 -15.27 -7.25 0.68
CA GLU A 153 -15.97 -7.61 1.91
C GLU A 153 -14.98 -7.97 3.04
N TRP A 154 -13.95 -8.78 2.75
CA TRP A 154 -12.90 -9.06 3.74
C TRP A 154 -12.16 -7.78 4.16
N LEU A 155 -11.81 -6.89 3.22
CA LEU A 155 -11.18 -5.61 3.56
C LEU A 155 -12.05 -4.76 4.50
N GLN A 156 -13.37 -4.72 4.28
CA GLN A 156 -14.30 -3.95 5.13
C GLN A 156 -14.47 -4.54 6.54
N ASN A 157 -14.32 -5.86 6.68
CA ASN A 157 -14.58 -6.56 7.94
C ASN A 157 -13.30 -6.98 8.70
N SER A 158 -12.13 -6.79 8.11
CA SER A 158 -10.84 -7.15 8.70
C SER A 158 -10.17 -5.95 9.39
N SER A 159 -9.03 -6.18 10.04
CA SER A 159 -8.20 -5.13 10.64
C SER A 159 -7.16 -4.57 9.66
N PHE A 160 -7.49 -4.56 8.36
CA PHE A 160 -6.63 -4.09 7.27
C PHE A 160 -7.21 -2.87 6.58
N VAL A 161 -6.34 -2.03 6.02
CA VAL A 161 -6.73 -0.85 5.24
C VAL A 161 -6.01 -0.84 3.90
N LEU A 162 -6.74 -0.46 2.86
CA LEU A 162 -6.16 -0.18 1.55
C LEU A 162 -5.42 1.16 1.57
N LEU A 163 -4.16 1.16 1.15
CA LEU A 163 -3.31 2.36 1.12
C LEU A 163 -3.32 3.07 -0.23
N ASN A 164 -3.65 2.37 -1.31
CA ASN A 164 -3.63 2.95 -2.65
C ASN A 164 -4.56 4.17 -2.74
N THR A 165 -4.09 5.16 -3.48
CA THR A 165 -4.94 6.20 -4.04
C THR A 165 -5.60 5.69 -5.32
N SER A 166 -6.50 6.46 -5.93
CA SER A 166 -7.16 6.11 -7.19
C SER A 166 -6.24 6.11 -8.43
N ASN A 167 -4.93 6.29 -8.26
CA ASN A 167 -3.97 6.31 -9.36
C ASN A 167 -3.77 4.89 -9.92
N THR A 168 -3.75 4.78 -11.25
CA THR A 168 -3.56 3.50 -11.94
C THR A 168 -2.12 3.02 -11.81
N THR A 169 -1.93 1.72 -11.62
CA THR A 169 -0.60 1.10 -11.50
C THR A 169 -0.24 0.26 -12.71
N TYR A 170 -1.22 -0.12 -13.53
CA TYR A 170 -1.05 -0.91 -14.75
C TYR A 170 -1.54 -0.12 -15.96
N ALA A 171 -0.82 -0.21 -17.07
CA ALA A 171 -1.26 0.33 -18.36
C ALA A 171 -0.94 -0.62 -19.51
N THR A 172 -1.95 -0.90 -20.33
CA THR A 172 -1.77 -1.64 -21.58
C THR A 172 -1.12 -0.75 -22.64
N HIS A 173 -0.42 -1.37 -23.61
CA HIS A 173 0.06 -0.65 -24.80
C HIS A 173 -1.06 0.01 -25.62
N THR A 174 -2.30 -0.44 -25.45
CA THR A 174 -3.49 0.10 -26.12
C THR A 174 -4.16 1.24 -25.36
N GLY A 175 -3.58 1.67 -24.22
CA GLY A 175 -4.04 2.85 -23.47
C GLY A 175 -5.11 2.58 -22.40
N SER A 176 -5.44 1.31 -22.13
CA SER A 176 -6.26 0.97 -20.96
C SER A 176 -5.41 1.00 -19.71
N ALA A 177 -5.91 1.64 -18.65
CA ALA A 177 -5.19 1.74 -17.38
C ALA A 177 -6.06 1.18 -16.23
N SER A 178 -5.43 0.58 -15.23
CA SER A 178 -6.12 -0.04 -14.10
C SER A 178 -5.25 0.00 -12.84
N LEU A 179 -5.89 0.02 -11.68
CA LEU A 179 -5.22 -0.18 -10.39
C LEU A 179 -5.32 -1.66 -10.02
N LEU A 180 -4.22 -2.40 -10.23
CA LEU A 180 -4.14 -3.85 -9.98
C LEU A 180 -3.15 -4.18 -8.85
N ASP A 181 -2.18 -3.30 -8.64
CA ASP A 181 -1.14 -3.42 -7.62
C ASP A 181 -1.63 -2.81 -6.31
N LEU A 182 -2.13 -3.65 -5.41
CA LEU A 182 -2.67 -3.19 -4.13
C LEU A 182 -1.59 -3.25 -3.04
N SER A 183 -1.59 -2.21 -2.22
CA SER A 183 -0.77 -2.01 -1.03
C SER A 183 -1.71 -1.83 0.15
N ILE A 184 -1.60 -2.72 1.11
CA ILE A 184 -2.50 -2.84 2.25
C ILE A 184 -1.64 -2.93 3.52
N CYS A 185 -2.13 -2.37 4.63
CA CYS A 185 -1.48 -2.56 5.92
C CYS A 185 -2.49 -2.80 7.04
N SER A 186 -2.00 -3.28 8.19
CA SER A 186 -2.80 -3.31 9.40
C SER A 186 -3.29 -1.90 9.77
N ALA A 187 -4.56 -1.80 10.17
CA ALA A 187 -5.18 -0.54 10.57
C ALA A 187 -4.41 0.17 11.68
N SER A 188 -3.76 -0.59 12.58
CA SER A 188 -2.96 -0.09 13.71
C SER A 188 -1.78 0.80 13.29
N ILE A 189 -1.26 0.65 12.07
CA ILE A 189 -0.11 1.43 11.58
C ILE A 189 -0.47 2.43 10.48
N SER A 190 -1.70 2.37 9.96
CA SER A 190 -2.18 3.17 8.83
C SER A 190 -1.90 4.67 8.91
N HIS A 191 -2.10 5.25 10.09
CA HIS A 191 -1.90 6.68 10.37
C HIS A 191 -0.47 7.20 10.18
N GLY A 192 0.53 6.30 10.14
CA GLY A 192 1.93 6.64 9.89
C GLY A 192 2.42 6.21 8.51
N VAL A 193 1.52 5.79 7.61
CA VAL A 193 1.86 5.23 6.31
C VAL A 193 1.35 6.11 5.18
N ASP A 194 2.27 6.50 4.30
CA ASP A 194 1.94 7.17 3.03
C ASP A 194 2.19 6.22 1.85
N CYS A 195 1.42 6.40 0.77
CA CYS A 195 1.48 5.57 -0.43
C CYS A 195 1.40 6.45 -1.68
N TYR A 196 2.30 6.22 -2.64
CA TYR A 196 2.33 6.93 -3.91
C TYR A 196 2.74 6.02 -5.06
N VAL A 197 2.19 6.28 -6.26
CA VAL A 197 2.54 5.57 -7.49
C VAL A 197 3.62 6.38 -8.23
N SER A 198 4.63 5.71 -8.78
CA SER A 198 5.67 6.35 -9.57
C SER A 198 5.14 6.83 -10.93
N ASP A 199 5.64 7.96 -11.40
CA ASP A 199 5.34 8.48 -12.74
C ASP A 199 5.99 7.68 -13.89
N SER A 200 6.95 6.80 -13.57
CA SER A 200 7.66 5.95 -14.54
C SER A 200 7.40 4.47 -14.27
N ASN A 201 7.29 3.69 -15.34
CA ASN A 201 7.08 2.24 -15.28
C ASN A 201 8.37 1.41 -15.36
N PHE A 202 9.51 2.07 -15.61
CA PHE A 202 10.83 1.42 -15.68
C PHE A 202 10.86 0.20 -16.61
N GLU A 203 10.24 0.33 -17.79
CA GLU A 203 10.14 -0.70 -18.83
C GLU A 203 9.26 -1.92 -18.46
N SER A 204 8.45 -1.80 -17.40
CA SER A 204 7.32 -2.70 -17.14
C SER A 204 6.01 -2.10 -17.68
N ASP A 205 4.96 -2.89 -17.79
CA ASP A 205 3.58 -2.42 -17.96
C ASP A 205 2.94 -2.02 -16.61
N HIS A 206 3.66 -2.20 -15.51
CA HIS A 206 3.29 -1.71 -14.17
C HIS A 206 4.23 -0.61 -13.66
N CYS A 207 3.65 0.40 -13.01
CA CYS A 207 4.36 1.44 -12.28
C CYS A 207 4.67 0.97 -10.84
N PRO A 208 5.89 1.20 -10.32
CA PRO A 208 6.18 0.96 -8.92
C PRO A 208 5.27 1.75 -7.98
N VAL A 209 4.89 1.11 -6.88
CA VAL A 209 4.17 1.74 -5.77
C VAL A 209 5.15 1.89 -4.61
N ILE A 210 5.28 3.10 -4.08
CA ILE A 210 6.19 3.41 -3.00
C ILE A 210 5.40 3.71 -1.74
N ILE A 211 5.86 3.12 -0.64
CA ILE A 211 5.23 3.22 0.67
C ILE A 211 6.26 3.75 1.66
N THR A 212 5.86 4.73 2.47
CA THR A 212 6.69 5.22 3.56
C THR A 212 5.99 5.02 4.88
N TRP A 213 6.64 4.32 5.80
CA TRP A 213 6.15 4.14 7.16
C TRP A 213 6.97 4.96 8.14
N SER A 214 6.42 6.09 8.55
CA SER A 214 7.00 6.97 9.55
C SER A 214 6.53 6.52 10.93
N LYS A 215 7.48 6.23 11.83
CA LYS A 215 7.15 6.08 13.25
C LYS A 215 6.67 7.45 13.70
N LEU A 216 5.36 7.65 13.82
CA LEU A 216 4.88 8.65 14.74
C LEU A 216 5.37 8.16 16.10
N GLU A 217 6.45 8.78 16.61
CA GLU A 217 6.62 8.77 18.05
C GLU A 217 5.26 9.18 18.61
N HIS A 218 4.71 8.40 19.54
CA HIS A 218 3.58 8.82 20.34
C HIS A 218 3.98 10.10 21.07
N ILE A 219 3.98 11.24 20.38
CA ILE A 219 3.57 12.49 20.97
C ILE A 219 2.14 12.17 21.32
N SER A 220 1.88 11.85 22.59
CA SER A 220 0.56 12.03 23.13
C SER A 220 0.24 13.50 22.88
N LYS A 221 -0.32 13.83 21.72
CA LYS A 221 -1.20 14.96 21.63
C LYS A 221 -2.29 14.54 22.60
N LYS A 222 -2.17 15.00 23.85
CA LYS A 222 -3.35 15.36 24.63
C LYS A 222 -4.15 16.17 23.63
N MET A 223 -5.12 15.51 22.97
CA MET A 223 -6.14 16.22 22.24
C MET A 223 -6.69 17.14 23.31
N LYS A 224 -6.34 18.43 23.23
CA LYS A 224 -7.09 19.44 23.94
C LYS A 224 -8.46 19.30 23.31
N THR A 225 -9.35 18.62 24.03
CA THR A 225 -10.75 18.54 23.71
C THR A 225 -11.16 19.96 23.39
N ILE A 226 -11.52 20.21 22.13
CA ILE A 226 -12.04 21.51 21.72
C ILE A 226 -13.32 21.66 22.52
N ASP A 227 -13.33 22.66 23.40
CA ASP A 227 -14.52 23.01 24.17
C ASP A 227 -15.51 23.67 23.20
N TRP A 228 -16.36 22.83 22.60
CA TRP A 228 -17.41 23.25 21.68
C TRP A 228 -18.36 24.28 22.30
N ASN A 229 -18.52 24.31 23.62
CA ASN A 229 -19.35 25.31 24.30
C ASN A 229 -18.73 26.71 24.22
N ARG A 230 -17.40 26.81 24.33
CA ARG A 230 -16.68 28.08 24.16
C ARG A 230 -16.79 28.60 22.73
N THR A 231 -16.66 27.72 21.74
CA THR A 231 -16.78 28.09 20.32
C THR A 231 -18.20 28.54 19.98
N MET A 232 -19.23 27.82 20.45
CA MET A 232 -20.63 28.18 20.21
C MET A 232 -21.02 29.52 20.86
N ASN A 233 -20.53 29.81 22.08
CA ASN A 233 -20.80 31.09 22.74
C ASN A 233 -20.17 32.28 22.02
N GLN A 234 -19.00 32.10 21.38
CA GLN A 234 -18.38 33.15 20.58
C GLN A 234 -19.17 33.43 19.30
N SER A 235 -19.68 32.40 18.63
CA SER A 235 -20.52 32.53 17.44
C SER A 235 -21.85 33.26 17.72
N ALA A 236 -22.49 32.95 18.86
CA ALA A 236 -23.73 33.61 19.28
C ALA A 236 -23.57 35.12 19.55
N ASN A 237 -22.40 35.54 20.07
CA ASN A 237 -22.09 36.96 20.28
C ASN A 237 -21.82 37.72 18.97
N VAL A 238 -21.32 37.05 17.94
CA VAL A 238 -21.11 37.66 16.61
C VAL A 238 -22.44 37.85 15.88
N LEU A 239 -23.37 36.90 16.00
CA LEU A 239 -24.70 37.01 15.38
C LEU A 239 -25.61 38.07 16.04
N THR A 240 -25.43 38.34 17.34
CA THR A 240 -26.17 39.40 18.04
C THR A 240 -25.61 40.80 17.84
N THR A 241 -24.34 40.93 17.41
CA THR A 241 -23.73 42.23 17.08
C THR A 241 -24.10 42.72 15.68
N GLU A 242 -24.35 41.82 14.71
CA GLU A 242 -24.79 42.19 13.36
C GLU A 242 -26.26 42.61 13.25
N THR A 243 -27.09 42.31 14.26
CA THR A 243 -28.52 42.68 14.28
C THR A 243 -28.79 44.12 14.74
N ASN A 244 -27.77 44.87 15.18
CA ASN A 244 -27.90 46.26 15.67
C ASN A 244 -27.47 47.36 14.68
N LEU A 245 -27.27 47.05 13.40
CA LEU A 245 -26.85 48.03 12.37
C LEU A 245 -28.00 48.72 11.61
N ASN A 246 -29.26 48.57 12.03
CA ASN A 246 -30.42 49.21 11.40
C ASN A 246 -30.82 50.59 11.98
N VAL A 247 -29.88 51.32 12.60
CA VAL A 247 -30.13 52.71 13.03
C VAL A 247 -29.05 53.60 12.42
N LEU A 248 -29.37 54.24 11.28
CA LEU A 248 -28.98 55.62 10.91
C LEU A 248 -29.31 55.91 9.43
N THR A 249 -30.60 56.00 9.10
CA THR A 249 -31.07 56.74 7.92
C THR A 249 -32.15 57.73 8.31
N ARG A 250 -31.73 58.98 8.53
CA ARG A 250 -32.44 60.27 8.35
C ARG A 250 -32.18 61.24 9.50
N ALA A 251 -31.34 62.25 9.23
CA ALA A 251 -31.68 63.66 9.46
C ALA A 251 -30.45 64.53 9.10
N LYS A 252 -30.51 65.25 7.98
CA LYS A 252 -29.83 66.55 7.85
C LYS A 252 -30.79 67.51 7.17
N SER A 253 -31.25 68.50 7.93
CA SER A 253 -31.96 69.67 7.44
C SER A 253 -31.04 70.90 7.48
N ARG A 254 -31.10 71.69 6.39
CA ARG A 254 -30.87 73.14 6.26
C ARG A 254 -29.44 73.70 6.47
N LYS A 255 -28.92 74.33 5.42
CA LYS A 255 -29.13 75.77 5.18
C LYS A 255 -29.62 75.98 3.76
#